data_AF-A0A8T3VTB2-F1
#
_entry.id   AF-A0A8T3VTB2-F1
#
_cell.length_a   1.000
_cell.length_b   1.000
_cell.length_c   1.000
_cell.angle_alpha   90.00
_cell.angle_beta   90.00
_cell.angle_gamma   90.00
#
_symmetry.space_group_name_H-M   'P 1'
#
loop_
_entity.id
_entity.type
_entity.pdbx_description
1 polymer ?
#
loop_
_entity_poly.entity_id
_entity_poly.type
_entity_poly.pdbx_seq_one_letter_code
_entity_poly.pdbx_strand_id
1 'polypeptide(L)'
;MPGRGRPDHEAHSVTVQADNIDKPREFHRNGTHNGNRTIAEGNVSVKVSKRHPESKDDDFRPGNGVILKGGKDQAVTIEAKLIKMHGKSRNGQDSITASEDVRIFGKLKRFFRKDNGHQRGRFIDVGGFARR
;
A
#
# COMPACT_ATOMS: atom_id res chain seq x y z
N MET A 1 -12.63 13.49 -14.13
CA MET A 1 -11.40 13.53 -13.31
C MET A 1 -11.79 13.11 -11.90
N PRO A 2 -11.28 11.99 -11.33
CA PRO A 2 -11.44 11.77 -9.90
C PRO A 2 -10.80 12.96 -9.17
N GLY A 3 -11.68 13.74 -8.54
CA GLY A 3 -11.39 15.10 -8.05
C GLY A 3 -10.55 15.11 -6.78
N ARG A 4 -10.26 16.34 -6.33
CA ARG A 4 -9.62 16.74 -5.06
C ARG A 4 -10.37 16.23 -3.80
N GLY A 5 -10.76 14.96 -3.75
CA GLY A 5 -11.42 14.34 -2.61
C GLY A 5 -10.43 14.01 -1.50
N ARG A 6 -10.95 13.63 -0.33
CA ARG A 6 -10.13 12.99 0.71
C ARG A 6 -9.58 11.67 0.14
N PRO A 7 -8.30 11.33 0.37
CA PRO A 7 -7.79 10.03 -0.03
C PRO A 7 -8.57 8.91 0.66
N ASP A 8 -8.60 7.73 0.04
CA ASP A 8 -9.21 6.54 0.66
C ASP A 8 -8.23 5.94 1.68
N HIS A 9 -6.93 5.98 1.37
CA HIS A 9 -5.88 5.50 2.26
C HIS A 9 -4.63 6.39 2.25
N GLU A 10 -3.95 6.42 3.39
CA GLU A 10 -2.66 7.10 3.57
C GLU A 10 -1.57 6.15 4.07
N ALA A 11 -0.35 6.34 3.57
CA ALA A 11 0.82 5.61 4.00
C ALA A 11 2.07 6.49 3.90
N HIS A 12 3.15 6.08 4.55
CA HIS A 12 4.43 6.74 4.37
C HIS A 12 5.17 6.22 3.12
N SER A 13 5.03 4.92 2.84
CA SER A 13 5.59 4.31 1.63
C SER A 13 4.80 3.07 1.23
N VAL A 14 4.65 2.87 -0.08
CA VAL A 14 3.96 1.72 -0.68
C VAL A 14 4.69 1.23 -1.92
N THR A 15 4.49 -0.05 -2.21
CA THR A 15 4.82 -0.64 -3.51
C THR A 15 3.51 -0.92 -4.25
N VAL A 16 3.40 -0.43 -5.48
CA VAL A 16 2.22 -0.63 -6.32
C VAL A 16 2.60 -1.52 -7.50
N GLN A 17 1.71 -2.45 -7.81
CA GLN A 17 1.77 -3.30 -8.99
C GLN A 17 0.43 -3.24 -9.71
N ALA A 18 0.44 -3.11 -11.03
CA ALA A 18 -0.76 -3.07 -11.84
C ALA A 18 -0.46 -3.51 -13.28
N ASP A 19 -1.49 -3.72 -14.08
CA ASP A 19 -1.28 -4.15 -15.47
C ASP A 19 -0.69 -3.01 -16.31
N ASN A 20 -1.09 -1.77 -16.01
CA ASN A 20 -0.51 -0.55 -16.58
C ASN A 20 -0.32 0.51 -15.49
N ILE A 21 0.83 1.19 -15.48
CA ILE A 21 1.08 2.35 -14.61
C ILE A 21 1.64 3.51 -15.43
N ASP A 22 0.93 4.63 -15.40
CA ASP A 22 1.34 5.85 -16.09
C ASP A 22 2.63 6.43 -15.51
N LYS A 23 3.42 7.08 -16.38
CA LYS A 23 4.60 7.81 -15.92
C LYS A 23 4.20 8.88 -14.88
N PRO A 24 4.93 8.99 -13.75
CA PRO A 24 4.67 10.02 -12.77
C PRO A 24 4.73 11.41 -13.40
N ARG A 25 3.75 12.24 -13.06
CA ARG A 25 3.70 13.65 -13.45
C ARG A 25 3.77 14.50 -12.20
N GLU A 26 4.56 15.56 -12.27
CA GLU A 26 4.60 16.55 -11.21
C GLU A 26 3.26 17.27 -11.11
N PHE A 27 2.81 17.53 -9.90
CA PHE A 27 1.63 18.34 -9.62
C PHE A 27 1.87 19.23 -8.39
N HIS A 28 1.27 20.41 -8.39
CA HIS A 28 1.27 21.29 -7.23
C HIS A 28 0.29 20.75 -6.18
N ARG A 29 0.82 20.27 -5.06
CA ARG A 29 0.03 19.70 -3.95
C ARG A 29 -0.51 20.78 -3.03
N ASN A 30 0.32 21.77 -2.71
CA ASN A 30 0.02 23.04 -2.05
C ASN A 30 1.06 24.09 -2.50
N GLY A 31 0.84 25.38 -2.21
CA GLY A 31 1.67 26.50 -2.72
C GLY A 31 3.18 26.47 -2.43
N THR A 32 3.70 25.47 -1.68
CA THR A 32 5.12 25.34 -1.34
C THR A 32 5.65 23.90 -1.47
N HIS A 33 4.79 22.95 -1.87
CA HIS A 33 5.16 21.52 -1.95
C HIS A 33 4.68 20.91 -3.26
N ASN A 34 5.66 20.47 -4.06
CA ASN A 34 5.41 19.71 -5.28
C ASN A 34 5.30 18.23 -4.92
N GLY A 35 4.39 17.54 -5.61
CA GLY A 35 4.22 16.09 -5.51
C GLY A 35 4.28 15.46 -6.87
N ASN A 36 4.37 14.13 -6.89
CA ASN A 36 4.27 13.31 -8.07
C ASN A 36 2.94 12.55 -8.02
N ARG A 37 2.25 12.49 -9.16
CA ARG A 37 0.99 11.76 -9.34
C ARG A 37 1.16 10.73 -10.45
N THR A 38 0.60 9.55 -10.25
CA THR A 38 0.50 8.49 -11.27
C THR A 38 -0.86 7.81 -11.18
N ILE A 39 -1.27 7.18 -12.27
CA ILE A 39 -2.50 6.40 -12.38
C ILE A 39 -2.09 4.95 -12.65
N ALA A 40 -2.59 4.04 -11.82
CA ALA A 40 -2.43 2.60 -11.96
C ALA A 40 -3.76 1.99 -12.37
N GLU A 41 -3.77 1.15 -13.40
CA GLU A 41 -4.97 0.56 -13.98
C GLU A 41 -4.88 -0.97 -14.10
N GLY A 42 -6.05 -1.62 -14.07
CA GLY A 42 -6.18 -3.07 -14.15
C GLY A 42 -6.10 -3.74 -12.78
N ASN A 43 -5.43 -4.89 -12.70
CA ASN A 43 -5.26 -5.66 -11.46
C ASN A 43 -4.32 -4.96 -10.46
N VAL A 44 -4.76 -3.83 -9.89
CA VAL A 44 -3.98 -3.01 -8.97
C VAL A 44 -3.82 -3.69 -7.61
N SER A 45 -2.58 -3.81 -7.16
CA SER A 45 -2.19 -4.28 -5.85
C SER A 45 -1.24 -3.28 -5.21
N VAL A 46 -1.64 -2.71 -4.06
CA VAL A 46 -0.85 -1.77 -3.28
C VAL A 46 -0.42 -2.44 -1.98
N LYS A 47 0.87 -2.67 -1.81
CA LYS A 47 1.46 -3.17 -0.57
C LYS A 47 1.98 -2.00 0.26
N VAL A 48 1.52 -1.90 1.50
CA VAL A 48 2.00 -0.90 2.45
C VAL A 48 3.36 -1.32 2.98
N SER A 49 4.40 -0.58 2.60
CA SER A 49 5.77 -0.83 3.05
C SER A 49 6.02 -0.17 4.41
N LYS A 50 5.54 1.07 4.58
CA LYS A 50 5.62 1.80 5.84
C LYS A 50 4.35 2.61 6.08
N ARG A 51 3.72 2.40 7.23
CA ARG A 51 2.57 3.14 7.72
C ARG A 51 2.93 4.62 7.92
N HIS A 52 1.94 5.48 7.74
CA HIS A 52 2.07 6.88 8.15
C HIS A 52 2.38 6.98 9.66
N PRO A 53 3.35 7.82 10.08
CA PRO A 53 3.66 7.98 11.51
C PRO A 53 2.41 8.39 12.31
N GLU A 54 2.40 7.98 13.59
CA GLU A 54 1.44 8.40 14.63
C GLU A 54 -0.03 8.03 14.38
N SER A 55 -0.32 7.16 13.42
CA SER A 55 -1.70 6.77 13.15
C SER A 55 -2.17 5.62 14.04
N LYS A 56 -3.39 5.76 14.57
CA LYS A 56 -4.16 4.67 15.22
C LYS A 56 -5.28 4.12 14.34
N ASP A 57 -5.62 4.82 13.26
CA ASP A 57 -6.65 4.40 12.30
C ASP A 57 -6.06 3.42 11.30
N ASP A 58 -6.37 2.13 11.46
CA ASP A 58 -5.89 1.06 10.58
C ASP A 58 -6.66 1.00 9.26
N ASP A 59 -7.90 1.48 9.21
CA ASP A 59 -8.71 1.45 7.99
C ASP A 59 -8.24 2.53 7.01
N PHE A 60 -8.03 3.74 7.51
CA PHE A 60 -7.50 4.85 6.71
C PHE A 60 -5.98 4.77 6.54
N ARG A 61 -5.24 4.36 7.57
CA ARG A 61 -3.77 4.27 7.54
C ARG A 61 -3.30 2.86 7.86
N PRO A 62 -3.40 1.94 6.89
CA PRO A 62 -3.09 0.53 7.10
C PRO A 62 -1.68 0.29 7.61
N GLY A 63 -1.55 -0.76 8.44
CA GLY A 63 -0.28 -1.20 9.01
C GLY A 63 0.72 -1.70 7.96
N ASN A 64 1.97 -1.87 8.39
CA ASN A 64 3.04 -2.39 7.54
C ASN A 64 2.70 -3.81 7.06
N GLY A 65 2.96 -4.09 5.79
CA GLY A 65 2.71 -5.39 5.17
C GLY A 65 1.28 -5.61 4.68
N VAL A 66 0.34 -4.72 5.01
CA VAL A 66 -1.03 -4.81 4.50
C VAL A 66 -1.05 -4.67 2.99
N ILE A 67 -1.82 -5.53 2.32
CA ILE A 67 -2.03 -5.49 0.88
C ILE A 67 -3.46 -5.00 0.61
N LEU A 68 -3.58 -3.96 -0.20
CA LEU A 68 -4.84 -3.41 -0.69
C LEU A 68 -4.98 -3.78 -2.16
N LYS A 69 -6.12 -4.31 -2.59
CA LYS A 69 -6.37 -4.71 -3.98
C LYS A 69 -7.56 -3.98 -4.58
N GLY A 70 -7.40 -3.56 -5.83
CA GLY A 70 -8.47 -3.04 -6.66
C GLY A 70 -9.22 -4.16 -7.37
N GLY A 71 -10.41 -3.83 -7.88
CA GLY A 71 -11.12 -4.65 -8.85
C GLY A 71 -10.41 -4.66 -10.21
N LYS A 72 -10.78 -5.62 -11.07
CA LYS A 72 -10.13 -5.92 -12.35
C LYS A 72 -10.07 -4.73 -13.33
N ASP A 73 -10.97 -3.76 -13.18
CA ASP A 73 -11.11 -2.60 -14.07
C ASP A 73 -11.09 -1.28 -13.29
N GLN A 74 -10.40 -1.23 -12.15
CA GLN A 74 -10.31 -0.03 -11.33
C GLN A 74 -9.03 0.76 -11.63
N ALA A 75 -9.21 2.05 -11.90
CA ALA A 75 -8.13 3.02 -11.91
C ALA A 75 -7.89 3.53 -10.47
N VAL A 76 -6.63 3.53 -10.06
CA VAL A 76 -6.18 4.00 -8.75
C VAL A 76 -5.18 5.12 -8.96
N THR A 77 -5.45 6.28 -8.39
CA THR A 77 -4.50 7.39 -8.42
C THR A 77 -3.61 7.31 -7.18
N ILE A 78 -2.30 7.36 -7.41
CA ILE A 78 -1.29 7.39 -6.36
C ILE A 78 -0.63 8.77 -6.39
N GLU A 79 -0.62 9.44 -5.25
CA GLU A 79 0.13 10.67 -5.06
C GLU A 79 1.17 10.46 -3.97
N ALA A 80 2.38 10.94 -4.20
CA ALA A 80 3.46 10.92 -3.20
C ALA A 80 4.47 12.01 -3.52
N LYS A 81 5.34 12.35 -2.58
CA LYS A 81 6.45 13.27 -2.90
C LYS A 81 7.46 12.60 -3.84
N LEU A 82 7.72 11.31 -3.67
CA LEU A 82 8.61 10.55 -4.55
C LEU A 82 7.91 9.33 -5.15
N ILE A 83 7.95 9.20 -6.47
CA ILE A 83 7.50 8.00 -7.18
C ILE A 83 8.63 7.50 -8.08
N LYS A 84 9.06 6.26 -7.87
CA LYS A 84 10.10 5.59 -8.65
C LYS A 84 9.49 4.42 -9.42
N MET A 85 9.72 4.38 -10.73
CA MET A 85 9.32 3.25 -11.56
C MET A 85 10.41 2.18 -11.57
N HIS A 86 10.02 0.91 -11.46
CA HIS A 86 10.92 -0.25 -11.48
C HIS A 86 10.80 -1.10 -12.76
N GLY A 87 9.90 -0.73 -13.67
CA GLY A 87 9.60 -1.50 -14.88
C GLY A 87 8.66 -2.68 -14.61
N LYS A 88 8.69 -3.69 -15.48
CA LYS A 88 7.80 -4.85 -15.40
C LYS A 88 8.30 -5.86 -14.36
N SER A 89 7.40 -6.29 -13.50
CA SER A 89 7.57 -7.40 -12.58
C SER A 89 7.61 -8.74 -13.32
N ARG A 90 7.96 -9.81 -12.59
CA ARG A 90 7.98 -11.19 -13.10
C ARG A 90 6.66 -11.65 -13.72
N ASN A 91 5.54 -11.04 -13.33
CA ASN A 91 4.20 -11.36 -13.82
C ASN A 91 3.77 -10.47 -15.01
N GLY A 92 4.69 -9.66 -15.58
CA GLY A 92 4.39 -8.75 -16.69
C GLY A 92 3.71 -7.44 -16.30
N GLN A 93 3.36 -7.29 -15.02
CA GLN A 93 2.75 -6.10 -14.41
C GLN A 93 3.77 -5.00 -14.15
N ASP A 94 3.40 -3.75 -14.39
CA ASP A 94 4.22 -2.60 -14.04
C ASP A 94 4.34 -2.44 -12.52
N SER A 95 5.51 -1.99 -12.06
CA SER A 95 5.78 -1.78 -10.64
C SER A 95 6.38 -0.41 -10.35
N ILE A 96 5.86 0.23 -9.31
CA ILE A 96 6.39 1.49 -8.78
C ILE A 96 6.56 1.41 -7.26
N THR A 97 7.44 2.24 -6.73
CA THR A 97 7.53 2.55 -5.31
C THR A 97 7.18 4.01 -5.11
N ALA A 98 6.21 4.28 -4.24
CA ALA A 98 5.82 5.62 -3.84
C ALA A 98 6.17 5.84 -2.37
N SER A 99 6.76 6.99 -2.05
CA SER A 99 7.30 7.29 -0.71
C SER A 99 7.14 8.75 -0.36
N GLU A 100 7.19 9.03 0.95
CA GLU A 100 7.06 10.35 1.55
C GLU A 100 5.65 10.94 1.32
N ASP A 101 4.75 10.68 2.29
CA ASP A 101 3.37 11.18 2.33
C ASP A 101 2.52 10.70 1.14
N VAL A 102 2.34 9.37 1.09
CA VAL A 102 1.57 8.67 0.05
C VAL A 102 0.08 8.78 0.33
N ARG A 103 -0.66 9.20 -0.68
CA ARG A 103 -2.12 9.21 -0.73
C ARG A 103 -2.60 8.31 -1.86
N ILE A 104 -3.61 7.50 -1.55
CA ILE A 104 -4.17 6.54 -2.47
C ILE A 104 -5.64 6.89 -2.67
N PHE A 105 -6.03 7.08 -3.92
CA PHE A 105 -7.40 7.37 -4.33
C PHE A 105 -7.90 6.25 -5.21
N GLY A 106 -8.94 5.57 -4.76
CA GLY A 106 -9.49 4.39 -5.41
C GLY A 106 -10.11 3.46 -4.37
N LYS A 107 -11.18 2.76 -4.78
CA LYS A 107 -11.95 1.83 -3.93
C LYS A 107 -11.21 0.50 -3.72
N LEU A 108 -10.02 0.57 -3.12
CA LEU A 108 -9.24 -0.60 -2.77
C LEU A 108 -9.83 -1.31 -1.56
N LYS A 109 -9.73 -2.63 -1.53
CA LYS A 109 -10.14 -3.45 -0.37
C LYS A 109 -8.92 -4.12 0.24
N ARG A 110 -8.91 -4.22 1.56
CA ARG A 110 -7.88 -4.98 2.28
C ARG A 110 -7.96 -6.44 1.87
N PHE A 111 -6.87 -6.94 1.31
CA PHE A 111 -6.71 -8.34 1.00
C PHE A 111 -6.00 -9.01 2.18
N PHE A 112 -6.79 -9.67 3.04
CA PHE A 112 -6.22 -10.59 4.01
C PHE A 112 -5.77 -11.83 3.26
N ARG A 113 -4.46 -11.95 3.04
CA ARG A 113 -3.90 -13.27 2.78
C ARG A 113 -4.21 -14.07 4.04
N LYS A 114 -4.99 -15.16 3.95
CA LYS A 114 -4.99 -16.16 5.02
C LYS A 114 -3.56 -16.71 5.03
N ASP A 115 -2.70 -16.14 5.85
CA ASP A 115 -1.39 -16.71 6.14
C ASP A 115 -1.65 -18.03 6.89
N ASN A 116 -1.68 -19.13 6.14
CA ASN A 116 -1.51 -20.45 6.75
C ASN A 116 -0.06 -20.53 7.24
N GLY A 117 0.10 -20.36 8.55
CA GLY A 117 1.25 -20.84 9.31
C GLY A 117 2.51 -19.98 9.25
N HIS A 118 2.71 -19.15 10.28
CA HIS A 118 3.92 -19.22 11.11
C HIS A 118 3.75 -18.39 12.39
N GLN A 119 2.89 -18.86 13.29
CA GLN A 119 3.03 -18.48 14.70
C GLN A 119 4.29 -19.17 15.22
N ARG A 120 5.44 -18.48 15.15
CA ARG A 120 6.57 -18.76 16.04
C ARG A 120 6.26 -18.19 17.42
N GLY A 121 5.19 -18.67 18.04
CA GLY A 121 4.92 -18.54 19.46
C GLY A 121 5.59 -19.72 20.16
N ARG A 122 6.91 -19.64 20.36
CA ARG A 122 7.61 -20.59 21.24
C ARG A 122 7.32 -20.17 22.69
N PHE A 123 6.09 -20.41 23.14
CA PHE A 123 5.79 -20.47 24.57
C PHE A 123 6.18 -21.88 25.03
N ILE A 124 7.33 -21.99 25.70
CA ILE A 124 7.59 -23.11 26.58
C ILE A 124 7.25 -22.60 27.96
N ASP A 125 6.01 -22.84 28.37
CA ASP A 125 5.66 -22.88 29.79
C ASP A 125 4.79 -24.11 30.01
N VAL A 126 5.37 -25.14 30.60
CA VAL A 126 4.65 -26.06 31.47
C VAL A 126 5.60 -26.40 32.61
N GLY A 127 5.53 -25.61 33.67
CA GLY A 127 5.91 -26.06 35.00
C GLY A 127 5.05 -27.26 35.44
N GLY A 128 5.73 -28.27 35.99
CA GLY A 128 5.32 -29.09 37.13
C GLY A 128 4.13 -30.05 36.98
N PHE A 129 4.38 -31.36 37.22
CA PHE A 129 3.62 -32.14 38.23
C PHE A 129 4.25 -33.53 38.49
N ALA A 130 4.92 -33.63 39.64
CA ALA A 130 4.84 -34.64 40.70
C ALA A 130 4.62 -36.16 40.44
N ARG A 131 5.39 -36.94 41.25
CA ARG A 131 5.15 -38.29 41.84
C ARG A 131 5.34 -39.54 40.94
N ARG A 132 6.38 -40.33 41.22
CA ARG A 132 6.34 -41.46 42.18
C ARG A 132 7.75 -41.90 42.56
#